data_AF-A0AAD1WNN5-F1
#
_entry.id   AF-A0AAD1WNN5-F1
#
_cell.length_a   1.000
_cell.length_b   1.000
_cell.length_c   1.000
_cell.angle_alpha   90.00
_cell.angle_beta   90.00
_cell.angle_gamma   90.00
#
_symmetry.space_group_name_H-M   'P 1'
#
loop_
_entity.id
_entity.type
_entity.pdbx_description
1 polymer ?
#
loop_
_entity_poly.entity_id
_entity_poly.type
_entity_poly.pdbx_seq_one_letter_code
_entity_poly.pdbx_strand_id
1 'polypeptide(L)' 'MMKILLALAVALSVSVALSSAACSFKKLTLNVKTRSAVCTKDGEVHEIGDEWKGPSCEKCSCSNNGMQCCST' A
#
# COMPACT_ATOMS: atom_id res chain seq x y z
N MET A 1 -5.33 38.28 11.05
CA MET A 1 -5.89 36.96 11.41
C MET A 1 -6.33 36.13 10.20
N MET A 2 -7.19 36.61 9.28
CA MET A 2 -7.68 35.84 8.11
C MET A 2 -6.57 35.28 7.17
N LYS A 3 -5.52 36.08 6.92
CA LYS A 3 -4.42 35.75 5.98
C LYS A 3 -3.56 34.58 6.44
N ILE A 4 -3.43 34.40 7.76
CA ILE A 4 -2.65 33.33 8.38
C ILE A 4 -3.41 32.01 8.28
N LEU A 5 -4.72 32.04 8.50
CA LEU A 5 -5.60 30.87 8.33
C LEU A 5 -5.63 30.40 6.87
N LEU A 6 -5.68 31.34 5.92
CA LEU A 6 -5.61 31.02 4.48
C LEU A 6 -4.26 30.41 4.10
N ALA A 7 -3.15 30.96 4.60
CA ALA A 7 -1.82 30.41 4.36
C ALA A 7 -1.65 29.00 4.93
N LEU A 8 -2.18 28.73 6.13
CA LEU A 8 -2.19 27.38 6.72
C LEU A 8 -3.05 26.39 5.92
N ALA A 9 -4.23 26.81 5.46
CA ALA A 9 -5.09 25.94 4.64
C ALA A 9 -4.46 25.59 3.29
N VAL A 10 -3.73 26.53 2.68
CA VAL A 10 -2.98 26.30 1.44
C VAL A 10 -1.78 25.36 1.67
N ALA A 11 -1.06 25.51 2.79
CA ALA A 11 0.04 24.60 3.12
C ALA A 11 -0.44 23.15 3.36
N LEU A 12 -1.60 22.98 4.01
CA LEU A 12 -2.19 21.66 4.29
C LEU A 12 -2.76 20.97 3.05
N SER A 13 -3.25 21.72 2.06
CA SER A 13 -3.76 21.14 0.82
C SER A 13 -2.64 20.65 -0.11
N VAL A 14 -1.48 21.32 -0.09
CA VAL A 14 -0.30 20.92 -0.87
C VAL A 14 0.33 19.63 -0.34
N SER A 15 0.32 19.39 0.97
CA SER A 15 0.86 18.14 1.54
C SER A 15 0.00 16.91 1.22
N VAL A 16 -1.32 17.06 1.09
CA VAL A 16 -2.21 15.96 0.68
C VAL A 16 -2.00 15.59 -0.79
N ALA A 17 -1.73 16.56 -1.66
CA ALA A 17 -1.50 16.34 -3.08
C ALA A 17 -0.16 15.64 -3.39
N LEU A 18 0.87 15.81 -2.53
CA LEU A 18 2.19 15.19 -2.73
C LEU A 18 2.31 13.76 -2.18
N SER A 19 1.35 13.30 -1.38
CA SER A 19 1.29 11.92 -0.86
C SER A 19 0.53 10.99 -1.80
N SER A 20 0.75 11.13 -3.11
CA SER A 20 0.11 10.33 -4.16
C SER A 20 0.69 8.92 -4.20
N ALA A 21 0.28 8.12 -3.20
CA ALA A 21 0.25 6.66 -3.10
C ALA A 21 0.34 6.31 -1.61
N ALA A 22 -0.80 6.26 -0.91
CA ALA A 22 -0.82 5.68 0.43
C ALA A 22 -0.45 4.19 0.31
N CYS A 23 0.77 3.84 0.70
CA CYS A 23 1.28 2.47 0.62
C CYS A 23 1.22 1.78 1.97
N SER A 24 0.75 0.54 1.98
CA SER A 24 0.78 -0.37 3.11
C SER A 24 1.76 -1.51 2.84
N PHE A 25 2.43 -1.98 3.90
CA PHE A 25 3.37 -3.10 3.80
C PHE A 25 3.01 -4.21 4.79
N LYS A 26 3.05 -5.46 4.32
CA LYS A 26 2.81 -6.65 5.14
C LYS A 26 3.91 -7.68 4.89
N LYS A 27 4.45 -8.25 5.98
CA LYS A 27 5.48 -9.29 5.90
C LYS A 27 4.94 -10.56 5.23
N LEU A 28 5.87 -11.34 4.67
CA LEU A 28 5.63 -12.68 4.17
C LEU A 28 5.01 -13.59 5.24
N THR A 29 4.21 -14.53 4.80
CA THR A 29 3.61 -15.60 5.59
C THR A 29 4.16 -16.93 5.09
N LEU A 30 4.44 -17.89 5.98
CA LEU A 30 4.86 -19.23 5.58
C LEU A 30 3.64 -20.06 5.20
N ASN A 31 3.58 -20.54 3.96
CA ASN A 31 2.61 -21.55 3.57
C ASN A 31 3.10 -22.92 4.05
N VAL A 32 2.44 -23.46 5.08
CA VAL A 32 2.85 -24.73 5.72
C VAL A 32 2.68 -25.93 4.78
N LYS A 33 1.78 -25.85 3.80
CA LYS A 33 1.55 -26.94 2.84
C LYS A 33 2.68 -27.04 1.81
N THR A 34 3.17 -25.92 1.32
CA THR A 34 4.23 -25.87 0.28
C THR A 34 5.63 -25.60 0.85
N ARG A 35 5.72 -25.23 2.14
CA ARG A 35 6.94 -24.76 2.81
C ARG A 35 7.60 -23.55 2.12
N SER A 36 6.79 -22.70 1.50
CA SER A 36 7.25 -21.51 0.78
C SER A 36 6.77 -20.23 1.45
N ALA A 37 7.57 -19.17 1.36
CA ALA A 37 7.14 -17.83 1.77
C ALA A 37 6.21 -17.23 0.72
N VAL A 38 5.06 -16.73 1.15
CA VAL A 38 4.01 -16.18 0.29
C VAL A 38 3.45 -14.88 0.88
N CYS A 39 2.73 -14.11 0.08
CA CYS A 39 1.89 -13.02 0.56
C CYS A 39 0.46 -13.50 0.76
N THR A 40 -0.24 -12.93 1.74
CA THR A 40 -1.65 -13.25 1.98
C THR A 40 -2.44 -11.96 2.18
N LYS A 41 -3.49 -11.77 1.38
CA LYS A 41 -4.41 -10.63 1.40
C LYS A 41 -5.83 -11.16 1.30
N ASP A 42 -6.70 -10.76 2.22
CA ASP A 42 -8.13 -11.13 2.22
C ASP A 42 -8.44 -12.63 2.09
N GLY A 43 -7.53 -13.49 2.55
CA GLY A 43 -7.64 -14.95 2.48
C GLY A 43 -7.04 -15.57 1.21
N GLU A 44 -6.64 -14.76 0.23
CA GLU A 44 -5.95 -15.21 -0.99
C GLU A 44 -4.44 -15.27 -0.79
N VAL A 45 -3.83 -16.27 -1.42
CA VAL A 45 -2.38 -16.49 -1.41
C VAL A 45 -1.81 -15.98 -2.73
N HIS A 46 -0.78 -15.14 -2.63
CA HIS A 46 -0.03 -14.63 -3.77
C HIS A 46 1.43 -15.07 -3.65
N GLU A 47 1.98 -15.60 -4.73
CA GLU A 47 3.37 -16.04 -4.79
C GLU A 47 4.32 -14.84 -4.93
N ILE A 48 5.59 -15.08 -4.62
CA ILE A 48 6.63 -14.05 -4.82
C ILE A 48 6.76 -13.79 -6.32
N GLY A 49 6.62 -12.52 -6.71
CA GLY A 49 6.59 -12.08 -8.11
C GLY A 49 5.20 -11.66 -8.58
N ASP A 50 4.14 -12.00 -7.85
CA ASP A 50 2.78 -11.62 -8.23
C ASP A 50 2.54 -10.12 -8.11
N GLU A 51 1.83 -9.57 -9.10
CA GLU A 51 1.24 -8.24 -9.08
C GLU A 51 -0.25 -8.33 -9.37
N TRP A 52 -1.07 -7.62 -8.59
CA TRP A 52 -2.52 -7.63 -8.77
C TRP A 52 -3.14 -6.29 -8.36
N LYS A 53 -4.38 -6.07 -8.81
CA LYS A 53 -5.20 -4.96 -8.35
C LYS A 53 -6.05 -5.42 -7.17
N GLY A 54 -5.92 -4.72 -6.04
CA GLY A 54 -6.79 -4.94 -4.89
C GLY A 54 -8.18 -4.34 -5.11
N PRO A 55 -9.15 -4.68 -4.23
CA PRO A 55 -10.54 -4.25 -4.36
C PRO A 55 -10.73 -2.72 -4.25
N SER A 56 -9.79 -2.03 -3.59
CA SER A 56 -9.88 -0.58 -3.30
C SER A 56 -9.06 0.29 -4.27
N CYS A 57 -9.00 -0.08 -5.55
CA CYS A 57 -8.18 0.61 -6.57
C CYS A 57 -6.69 0.72 -6.21
N GLU A 58 -6.21 -0.19 -5.35
CA GLU A 58 -4.81 -0.29 -4.97
C GLU A 58 -4.07 -1.24 -5.92
N LYS A 59 -2.81 -0.93 -6.20
CA LYS A 59 -1.89 -1.86 -6.86
C LYS A 59 -1.06 -2.56 -5.80
N CYS A 60 -1.12 -3.89 -5.78
CA CYS A 60 -0.37 -4.73 -4.86
C CYS A 60 0.73 -5.51 -5.59
N SER A 61 1.85 -5.73 -4.92
CA SER A 61 2.92 -6.62 -5.34
C SER A 61 3.41 -7.48 -4.19
N CYS A 62 3.78 -8.73 -4.48
CA CYS A 62 4.44 -9.63 -3.54
C CYS A 62 5.90 -9.82 -3.93
N SER A 63 6.82 -9.48 -3.02
CA SER A 63 8.27 -9.60 -3.23
C SER A 63 8.93 -10.44 -2.14
N ASN A 64 10.22 -10.74 -2.29
CA ASN A 64 11.03 -11.40 -1.26
C ASN A 64 11.07 -10.63 0.08
N ASN A 65 10.69 -9.35 0.08
CA ASN A 65 10.66 -8.53 1.29
C ASN A 65 9.28 -8.58 1.96
N GLY A 66 8.21 -8.84 1.21
CA GLY A 66 6.83 -8.74 1.66
C GLY A 66 5.90 -8.20 0.58
N MET A 67 4.65 -8.03 0.99
CA MET A 67 3.58 -7.44 0.19
C MET A 67 3.56 -5.94 0.36
N GLN A 68 3.53 -5.21 -0.75
CA GLN A 68 3.28 -3.77 -0.77
C GLN A 68 2.01 -3.50 -1.57
N CYS A 69 1.09 -2.72 -1.00
CA CYS A 69 -0.12 -2.27 -1.71
C CYS A 69 -0.19 -0.76 -1.64
N CYS A 70 -0.33 -0.09 -2.77
CA CYS A 70 -0.38 1.35 -2.87
C CYS A 70 -1.68 1.78 -3.53
N SER A 71 -2.37 2.77 -2.93
CA SER A 71 -3.48 3.45 -3.59
C SER A 71 -3.00 4.10 -4.89
N THR A 72 -3.81 3.95 -5.95
CA THR A 72 -3.58 4.61 -7.25
C THR A 72 -4.29 5.95 -7.30
#